data_AF-A0A945MBJ2-F1
#
_entry.id   AF-A0A945MBJ2-F1
#
_cell.length_a   1.000
_cell.length_b   1.000
_cell.length_c   1.000
_cell.angle_alpha   90.00
_cell.angle_beta   90.00
_cell.angle_gamma   90.00
#
_symmetry.space_group_name_H-M   'P 1'
#
loop_
_entity.id
_entity.type
_entity.pdbx_description
1 polymer ?
#
loop_
_entity_poly.entity_id
_entity_poly.type
_entity_poly.pdbx_seq_one_letter_code
_entity_poly.pdbx_strand_id
1 'polypeptide(L)'
;VDFGFRALESLRLEAGLPRHGVEIGAGTDPTDAGFGRFLREPKGGGARRLTWLLIEDGAGPEVSDPWGGEGVTAGDRTIGVTCSGGFGHTVGKRIATAWLPVEHAAPGTALAVELLGERIAATVEAPPFHTKRS
;
A
#
# COMPACT_ATOMS: atom_id res chain seq x y z
N VAL A 1 4.02 27.81 3.16
CA VAL A 1 2.79 27.01 3.18
C VAL A 1 2.97 26.01 4.29
N ASP A 2 2.11 26.05 5.29
CA ASP A 2 2.21 25.20 6.47
C ASP A 2 1.28 23.99 6.30
N PHE A 3 1.77 22.80 6.69
CA PHE A 3 0.99 21.56 6.62
C PHE A 3 1.39 20.61 7.75
N GLY A 4 0.48 19.72 8.11
CA GLY A 4 0.66 18.75 9.19
C GLY A 4 1.09 17.37 8.72
N PHE A 5 1.43 16.51 9.68
CA PHE A 5 1.89 15.14 9.42
C PHE A 5 0.85 14.30 8.65
N ARG A 6 -0.45 14.42 8.93
CA ARG A 6 -1.48 13.67 8.19
C ARG A 6 -1.52 14.02 6.71
N ALA A 7 -1.28 15.30 6.37
CA ALA A 7 -1.15 15.70 4.97
C ALA A 7 0.12 15.08 4.34
N LEU A 8 1.24 15.04 5.07
CA LEU A 8 2.45 14.36 4.63
C LEU A 8 2.23 12.86 4.38
N GLU A 9 1.47 12.19 5.26
CA GLU A 9 1.11 10.77 5.10
C GLU A 9 0.31 10.52 3.81
N SER A 10 -0.72 11.33 3.56
CA SER A 10 -1.50 11.25 2.34
C SER A 10 -0.60 11.41 1.10
N LEU A 11 0.22 12.48 1.07
CA LEU A 11 1.10 12.78 -0.05
C LEU A 11 2.15 11.70 -0.31
N ARG A 12 2.78 11.15 0.74
CA ARG A 12 3.83 10.13 0.58
C ARG A 12 3.26 8.78 0.15
N LEU A 13 2.03 8.44 0.57
CA LEU A 13 1.31 7.28 0.06
C LEU A 13 1.00 7.44 -1.42
N GLU A 14 0.48 8.60 -1.84
CA GLU A 14 0.21 8.92 -3.24
C GLU A 14 1.47 8.89 -4.11
N ALA A 15 2.60 9.34 -3.57
CA ALA A 15 3.89 9.35 -4.26
C ALA A 15 4.60 7.99 -4.32
N GLY A 16 4.10 6.97 -3.61
CA GLY A 16 4.74 5.65 -3.57
C GLY A 16 5.96 5.55 -2.66
N LEU A 17 6.01 6.35 -1.59
CA LEU A 17 7.15 6.42 -0.70
C LEU A 17 6.88 5.59 0.58
N PRO A 18 7.64 4.51 0.83
CA PRO A 18 7.57 3.78 2.08
C PRO A 18 8.16 4.57 3.24
N ARG A 19 7.76 4.22 4.46
CA ARG A 19 8.31 4.74 5.70
C ARG A 19 9.26 3.73 6.33
N HIS A 20 10.44 4.20 6.71
CA HIS A 20 11.34 3.42 7.56
C HIS A 20 10.73 3.20 8.95
N GLY A 21 10.78 1.97 9.44
CA GLY A 21 10.16 1.54 10.69
C GLY A 21 8.72 1.05 10.55
N VAL A 22 8.11 1.17 9.36
CA VAL A 22 6.77 0.64 9.07
C VAL A 22 6.82 -0.31 7.87
N GLU A 23 7.04 0.18 6.65
CA GLU A 23 7.17 -0.70 5.49
C GLU A 23 8.58 -1.29 5.35
N ILE A 24 9.63 -0.53 5.68
CA ILE A 24 11.02 -0.93 5.49
C ILE A 24 11.83 -0.83 6.78
N GLY A 25 12.77 -1.73 6.99
CA GLY A 25 13.67 -1.74 8.14
C GLY A 25 14.72 -2.84 8.04
N ALA A 26 15.37 -3.17 9.15
CA ALA A 26 16.46 -4.15 9.18
C ALA A 26 16.04 -5.56 8.71
N GLY A 27 14.75 -5.91 8.80
CA GLY A 27 14.22 -7.21 8.40
C GLY A 27 13.72 -7.31 6.95
N THR A 28 13.83 -6.25 6.15
CA THR A 28 13.29 -6.20 4.78
C THR A 28 14.39 -5.95 3.77
N ASP A 29 14.38 -6.67 2.65
CA ASP A 29 15.28 -6.37 1.53
C ASP A 29 14.73 -5.16 0.75
N PRO A 30 15.50 -4.06 0.56
CA PRO A 30 15.02 -2.90 -0.16
C PRO A 30 14.68 -3.18 -1.63
N THR A 31 15.29 -4.20 -2.24
CA THR A 31 14.95 -4.66 -3.59
C THR A 31 13.52 -5.20 -3.63
N ASP A 32 13.13 -6.01 -2.65
CA ASP A 32 11.76 -6.53 -2.54
C ASP A 32 10.75 -5.44 -2.14
N ALA A 33 11.24 -4.31 -1.63
CA ALA A 33 10.46 -3.10 -1.40
C ALA A 33 10.35 -2.16 -2.63
N GLY A 34 10.91 -2.55 -3.78
CA GLY A 34 10.89 -1.75 -5.02
C GLY A 34 12.04 -0.75 -5.17
N PHE A 35 13.05 -0.77 -4.30
CA PHE A 35 14.18 0.17 -4.31
C PHE A 35 15.40 -0.34 -5.07
N GLY A 36 15.30 -1.47 -5.78
CA GLY A 36 16.43 -2.10 -6.47
C GLY A 36 17.24 -1.14 -7.37
N ARG A 37 16.57 -0.18 -8.03
CA ARG A 37 17.24 0.83 -8.88
C ARG A 37 18.20 1.78 -8.15
N PHE A 38 18.08 1.89 -6.83
CA PHE A 38 18.90 2.77 -6.00
C PHE A 38 20.06 2.03 -5.32
N LEU A 39 20.13 0.71 -5.50
CA LEU A 39 21.16 -0.13 -4.91
C LEU A 39 22.25 -0.42 -5.93
N ARG A 40 23.51 -0.39 -5.50
CA ARG A 40 24.64 -0.83 -6.34
C ARG A 40 24.54 -2.32 -6.68
N GLU A 41 24.09 -3.12 -5.72
CA GLU A 41 23.97 -4.58 -5.81
C GLU A 41 22.57 -5.00 -5.30
N PRO A 42 21.53 -4.90 -6.15
CA PRO A 42 20.20 -5.38 -5.78
C PRO A 42 20.23 -6.92 -5.64
N LYS A 43 19.68 -7.42 -4.53
CA LYS A 43 19.61 -8.86 -4.24
C LYS A 43 18.18 -9.37 -4.41
N GLY A 44 17.27 -8.87 -3.58
CA GLY A 44 15.86 -9.25 -3.59
C GLY A 44 15.66 -10.76 -3.56
N GLY A 45 14.51 -11.20 -4.07
CA GLY A 45 14.21 -12.62 -4.19
C GLY A 45 13.56 -13.21 -2.95
N GLY A 46 13.15 -12.38 -1.98
CA GLY A 46 12.29 -12.80 -0.89
C GLY A 46 10.94 -13.34 -1.39
N ALA A 47 10.22 -14.05 -0.54
CA ALA A 47 8.90 -14.60 -0.88
C ALA A 47 7.78 -13.55 -0.93
N ARG A 48 8.06 -12.31 -0.53
CA ARG A 48 7.08 -11.22 -0.44
C ARG A 48 7.58 -9.95 -1.11
N ARG A 49 6.67 -9.09 -1.55
CA ARG A 49 6.96 -7.76 -2.11
C ARG A 49 6.15 -6.70 -1.38
N LEU A 50 6.77 -5.53 -1.16
CA LEU A 50 6.02 -4.37 -0.73
C LEU A 50 5.14 -3.91 -1.90
N THR A 51 3.86 -3.73 -1.61
CA THR A 51 2.83 -3.51 -2.61
C THR A 51 1.94 -2.35 -2.17
N TRP A 52 1.38 -1.61 -3.12
CA TRP A 52 0.39 -0.59 -2.87
C TRP A 52 -0.98 -1.07 -3.35
N LEU A 53 -2.00 -0.77 -2.56
CA LEU A 53 -3.37 -1.16 -2.77
C LEU A 53 -4.22 0.11 -2.92
N LEU A 54 -4.98 0.19 -4.00
CA LEU A 54 -6.10 1.12 -4.11
C LEU A 54 -7.35 0.38 -3.64
N ILE A 55 -7.98 0.91 -2.60
CA ILE A 55 -9.17 0.32 -1.99
C ILE A 55 -10.37 1.13 -2.45
N GLU A 56 -11.38 0.43 -2.96
CA GLU A 56 -12.62 1.05 -3.43
C GLU A 56 -13.45 1.59 -2.26
N ASP A 57 -14.49 2.36 -2.58
CA ASP A 57 -15.49 2.74 -1.59
C ASP A 57 -16.27 1.50 -1.15
N GLY A 58 -16.43 1.30 0.16
CA GLY A 58 -17.28 0.22 0.68
C GLY A 58 -18.77 0.55 0.54
N ALA A 59 -19.62 -0.40 0.93
CA ALA A 59 -21.05 -0.31 0.66
C ALA A 59 -21.80 0.69 1.57
N GLY A 60 -21.14 1.27 2.58
CA GLY A 60 -21.76 2.13 3.59
C GLY A 60 -21.12 3.51 3.77
N PRO A 61 -21.88 4.50 4.29
CA PRO A 61 -21.41 5.86 4.53
C PRO A 61 -20.34 5.98 5.64
N GLU A 62 -19.99 4.89 6.32
CA GLU A 62 -19.10 4.87 7.50
C GLU A 62 -17.83 4.01 7.31
N VAL A 63 -17.43 3.73 6.08
CA VAL A 63 -16.19 2.98 5.86
C VAL A 63 -14.97 3.83 6.18
N SER A 64 -14.30 3.46 7.27
CA SER A 64 -13.03 4.04 7.72
C SER A 64 -11.96 3.93 6.64
N ASP A 65 -11.03 4.88 6.63
CA ASP A 65 -9.78 4.73 5.91
C ASP A 65 -8.92 3.63 6.55
N PRO A 66 -8.10 2.91 5.76
CA PRO A 66 -7.09 2.02 6.32
C PRO A 66 -6.08 2.82 7.14
N TRP A 67 -5.58 2.23 8.22
CA TRP A 67 -4.53 2.81 9.07
C TRP A 67 -3.25 1.99 8.99
N GLY A 68 -3.38 0.66 9.01
CA GLY A 68 -2.31 -0.32 9.14
C GLY A 68 -2.70 -1.44 10.09
N GLY A 69 -2.37 -2.68 9.73
CA GLY A 69 -2.73 -3.89 10.47
C GLY A 69 -4.01 -4.57 10.01
N GLU A 70 -4.69 -4.02 9.01
CA GLU A 70 -5.89 -4.61 8.42
C GLU A 70 -5.54 -5.83 7.55
N GLY A 71 -6.40 -6.85 7.54
CA GLY A 71 -6.18 -8.07 6.77
C GLY A 71 -6.31 -7.85 5.27
N VAL A 72 -5.32 -8.31 4.50
CA VAL A 72 -5.38 -8.35 3.03
C VAL A 72 -5.69 -9.78 2.58
N THR A 73 -6.73 -9.95 1.78
CA THR A 73 -7.30 -11.24 1.40
C THR A 73 -7.29 -11.46 -0.12
N ALA A 74 -7.05 -12.71 -0.52
CA ALA A 74 -7.30 -13.22 -1.87
C ALA A 74 -8.38 -14.30 -1.77
N GLY A 75 -9.59 -13.98 -2.23
CA GLY A 75 -10.77 -14.79 -1.93
C GLY A 75 -11.04 -14.82 -0.41
N ASP A 76 -11.15 -16.02 0.15
CA ASP A 76 -11.38 -16.20 1.60
C ASP A 76 -10.09 -16.36 2.42
N ARG A 77 -8.92 -16.26 1.78
CA ARG A 77 -7.63 -16.45 2.46
C ARG A 77 -6.97 -15.11 2.75
N THR A 78 -6.64 -14.86 4.01
CA THR A 78 -5.74 -13.76 4.40
C THR A 78 -4.31 -14.09 3.97
N ILE A 79 -3.74 -13.23 3.13
CA ILE A 79 -2.40 -13.39 2.54
C ILE A 79 -1.39 -12.38 3.08
N GLY A 80 -1.85 -11.35 3.79
CA GLY A 80 -1.00 -10.34 4.41
C GLY A 80 -1.78 -9.40 5.31
N VAL A 81 -1.09 -8.38 5.79
CA VAL A 81 -1.67 -7.27 6.55
C VAL A 81 -1.15 -5.96 5.97
N THR A 82 -1.96 -4.91 6.02
CA THR A 82 -1.54 -3.57 5.63
C THR A 82 -0.46 -3.06 6.59
N CYS A 83 0.45 -2.21 6.10
CA CYS A 83 1.50 -1.59 6.90
C CYS A 83 1.12 -0.14 7.23
N SER A 84 0.84 0.67 6.22
CA SER A 84 0.25 1.99 6.35
C SER A 84 -1.03 2.09 5.53
N GLY A 85 -1.90 3.02 5.90
CA GLY A 85 -3.01 3.42 5.05
C GLY A 85 -3.44 4.86 5.26
N GLY A 86 -4.30 5.34 4.37
CA GLY A 86 -5.02 6.58 4.50
C GLY A 86 -5.78 6.95 3.22
N PHE A 87 -6.47 8.08 3.25
CA PHE A 87 -7.10 8.66 2.06
C PHE A 87 -6.10 9.49 1.25
N GLY A 88 -6.00 9.19 -0.05
CA GLY A 88 -5.28 10.01 -1.02
C GLY A 88 -6.19 11.12 -1.55
N HIS A 89 -6.01 12.34 -1.05
CA HIS A 89 -6.87 13.48 -1.39
C HIS A 89 -6.72 13.97 -2.83
N THR A 90 -5.55 13.78 -3.46
CA THR A 90 -5.34 14.13 -4.87
C THR A 90 -6.00 13.12 -5.79
N VAL A 91 -5.94 11.84 -5.43
CA VAL A 91 -6.42 10.74 -6.28
C VAL A 91 -7.85 10.32 -5.97
N GLY A 92 -8.41 10.79 -4.85
CA GLY A 92 -9.77 10.53 -4.43
C GLY A 92 -10.03 9.07 -4.05
N LYS A 93 -9.00 8.34 -3.61
CA LYS A 93 -9.06 6.91 -3.27
C LYS A 93 -8.38 6.60 -1.95
N ARG A 94 -8.81 5.53 -1.29
CA ARG A 94 -8.09 4.94 -0.15
C ARG A 94 -6.86 4.21 -0.66
N ILE A 95 -5.74 4.41 0.03
CA ILE A 95 -4.45 3.81 -0.32
C ILE A 95 -3.96 3.06 0.91
N ALA A 96 -3.49 1.83 0.71
CA ALA A 96 -2.73 1.10 1.73
C ALA A 96 -1.46 0.51 1.14
N THR A 97 -0.47 0.28 1.99
CA THR A 97 0.71 -0.53 1.66
C THR A 97 0.57 -1.89 2.32
N ALA A 98 1.11 -2.94 1.72
CA ALA A 98 1.18 -4.26 2.32
C ALA A 98 2.36 -5.05 1.76
N TRP A 99 3.02 -5.85 2.60
CA TRP A 99 3.89 -6.91 2.10
C TRP A 99 3.03 -8.09 1.71
N LEU A 100 3.05 -8.50 0.44
CA LEU A 100 2.23 -9.60 -0.10
C LEU A 100 3.09 -10.71 -0.69
N PRO A 101 2.63 -11.98 -0.73
CA PRO A 101 3.29 -13.04 -1.48
C PRO A 101 3.52 -12.63 -2.94
N VAL A 102 4.64 -13.04 -3.53
CA VAL A 102 5.06 -12.64 -4.89
C VAL A 102 3.99 -12.93 -5.95
N GLU A 103 3.23 -14.02 -5.79
CA GLU A 103 2.15 -14.44 -6.68
C GLU A 103 0.92 -13.51 -6.66
N HIS A 104 0.81 -12.62 -5.66
CA HIS A 104 -0.28 -11.67 -5.48
C HIS A 104 0.16 -10.20 -5.56
N ALA A 105 1.44 -9.94 -5.89
CA ALA A 105 2.02 -8.60 -5.83
C ALA A 105 2.04 -7.86 -7.18
N ALA A 106 1.54 -8.46 -8.25
CA ALA A 106 1.55 -7.85 -9.58
C ALA A 106 0.46 -6.75 -9.70
N PRO A 107 0.75 -5.59 -10.33
CA PRO A 107 -0.28 -4.60 -10.67
C PRO A 107 -1.47 -5.20 -11.41
N GLY A 108 -2.68 -4.74 -11.07
CA GLY A 108 -3.95 -5.27 -11.56
C GLY A 108 -4.47 -6.50 -10.78
N THR A 109 -3.73 -7.03 -9.80
CA THR A 109 -4.23 -8.14 -8.98
C THR A 109 -5.39 -7.69 -8.11
N ALA A 110 -6.53 -8.34 -8.26
CA ALA A 110 -7.73 -8.11 -7.44
C ALA A 110 -7.61 -8.81 -6.07
N LEU A 111 -7.85 -8.05 -5.01
CA LEU A 111 -7.77 -8.45 -3.61
C LEU A 111 -8.95 -7.83 -2.82
N ALA A 112 -9.00 -8.06 -1.52
CA ALA A 112 -9.84 -7.29 -0.62
C ALA A 112 -9.11 -6.94 0.68
N VAL A 113 -9.45 -5.81 1.28
CA VAL A 113 -8.96 -5.37 2.59
C VAL A 113 -10.12 -5.37 3.58
N GLU A 114 -9.89 -5.94 4.76
CA GLU A 114 -10.89 -5.98 5.83
C GLU A 114 -10.84 -4.69 6.66
N LEU A 115 -11.81 -3.80 6.47
CA LEU A 115 -11.95 -2.55 7.22
C LEU A 115 -13.14 -2.66 8.16
N LEU A 116 -12.87 -2.63 9.48
CA LEU A 116 -13.89 -2.70 10.54
C LEU A 116 -14.92 -3.85 10.37
N GLY A 117 -14.46 -5.01 9.87
CA GLY A 117 -15.28 -6.20 9.66
C GLY A 117 -15.95 -6.29 8.28
N GLU A 118 -15.80 -5.27 7.42
CA GLU A 118 -16.24 -5.31 6.02
C GLU A 118 -15.07 -5.66 5.10
N ARG A 119 -15.26 -6.62 4.18
CA ARG A 119 -14.29 -6.93 3.13
C ARG A 119 -14.52 -6.03 1.92
N ILE A 120 -13.58 -5.14 1.65
CA ILE A 120 -13.70 -4.12 0.61
C ILE A 120 -12.75 -4.43 -0.53
N ALA A 121 -13.25 -4.35 -1.76
CA ALA A 121 -12.46 -4.62 -2.94
C ALA A 121 -11.23 -3.69 -3.01
N ALA A 122 -10.08 -4.27 -3.33
CA ALA A 122 -8.83 -3.56 -3.50
C ALA A 122 -8.08 -4.09 -4.72
N THR A 123 -7.30 -3.24 -5.35
CA THR A 123 -6.47 -3.61 -6.50
C THR A 123 -5.02 -3.25 -6.21
N VAL A 124 -4.12 -4.17 -6.52
CA VAL A 124 -2.68 -3.87 -6.52
C VAL A 124 -2.39 -2.88 -7.64
N GLU A 125 -1.77 -1.74 -7.32
CA GLU A 125 -1.45 -0.71 -8.29
C GLU A 125 -0.04 -0.15 -8.05
N ALA A 126 0.62 0.28 -9.12
CA ALA A 126 1.95 0.87 -9.02
C ALA A 126 1.87 2.40 -8.81
N PRO A 127 2.50 2.96 -7.77
CA PRO A 127 2.61 4.41 -7.62
C PRO A 127 3.67 5.02 -8.58
N PRO A 128 3.68 6.35 -8.78
CA PRO A 128 2.84 7.35 -8.15
C PRO A 128 1.42 7.39 -8.72
N PHE A 129 0.43 7.67 -7.88
CA PHE A 129 -0.97 7.72 -8.28
C PHE A 129 -1.41 9.10 -8.77
N HIS A 130 -0.55 10.11 -8.64
CA HIS A 130 -0.77 11.44 -9.18
C HIS A 130 0.08 11.66 -10.45
N THR A 131 -0.43 12.46 -11.38
CA THR A 131 0.36 12.92 -12.53
C THR A 131 1.46 13.87 -12.06
N LYS A 132 2.67 13.74 -12.61
CA LYS A 132 3.70 14.77 -12.44
C LYS A 132 3.22 16.03 -13.15
N ARG A 133 3.11 17.14 -12.42
CA ARG A 133 3.03 18.46 -13.07
C ARG A 133 4.40 18.74 -13.70
N SER A 134 4.42 18.85 -15.02
CA SER A 134 5.55 19.33 -15.83
C SER A 134 5.82 20.80 -15.57
#